data_AF-A0A2I0TBD8-F1
#
_entry.id   AF-A0A2I0TBD8-F1
#
_cell.length_a   1.000
_cell.length_b   1.000
_cell.length_c   1.000
_cell.angle_alpha   90.00
_cell.angle_beta   90.00
_cell.angle_gamma   90.00
#
_symmetry.space_group_name_H-M   'P 1'
#
loop_
_entity.id
_entity.type
_entity.pdbx_description
1 polymer ?
#
loop_
_entity_poly.entity_id
_entity_poly.type
_entity_poly.pdbx_seq_one_letter_code
_entity_poly.pdbx_strand_id
1 'polypeptide(L)'
;MGQPSLNGFKLVLQKLQREGHKECVFFCVREEPVVFLRLEGDFVSYTPRGKENLHENLQRGLRAESLEVAIRKEIHDFAQLSESVYYVYNDIERLRDEPHTVRVQCEEDIQVTEEVYRRPVFLLPSYRYHRLPLPTEGAPLEEQFDAFIHFLRESPSLLLRDPGRPPPALLFGCQTGVGRTNLAMAMGTLLLHHHRGAAQKPDFSRWMCRHPELYRLQAEMNSSELTITGDLITKGMRVLVADERFCPDVLSTAKEMSVANFRRVPKMPIYGMAQPSSKGRSAKDEKETRMLQLRSLQYLERYIYLILFNAYLHLEKKDSWQRPFSLWMRECCDYNIWGWEATSQRPPRAFCLVWLA
;
A
#
# COMPACT_ATOMS: atom_id res chain seq x y z
N MET A 1 -7.86 2.87 4.48
CA MET A 1 -8.78 4.01 4.28
C MET A 1 -8.06 5.12 3.53
N GLY A 2 -8.81 5.92 2.76
CA GLY A 2 -8.30 7.18 2.22
C GLY A 2 -8.04 8.19 3.33
N GLN A 3 -7.57 9.38 2.97
CA GLN A 3 -7.30 10.46 3.91
C GLN A 3 -8.64 11.13 4.31
N PRO A 4 -9.10 10.99 5.58
CA PRO A 4 -10.29 11.68 6.06
C PRO A 4 -9.96 13.11 6.50
N SER A 5 -10.99 13.92 6.74
CA SER A 5 -10.92 15.06 7.66
C SER A 5 -10.80 14.58 9.12
N LEU A 6 -10.51 15.49 10.04
CA LEU A 6 -10.47 15.17 11.48
C LEU A 6 -11.82 14.62 11.99
N ASN A 7 -12.96 15.19 11.61
CA ASN A 7 -14.27 14.66 12.00
C ASN A 7 -14.57 13.31 11.33
N GLY A 8 -14.20 13.14 10.05
CA GLY A 8 -14.27 11.84 9.37
C GLY A 8 -13.47 10.76 10.10
N PHE A 9 -12.28 11.09 10.61
CA PHE A 9 -11.46 10.17 11.39
C PHE A 9 -12.11 9.80 12.73
N LYS A 10 -12.69 10.78 13.45
CA LYS A 10 -13.45 10.51 14.70
C LYS A 10 -14.58 9.50 14.47
N LEU A 11 -15.33 9.62 13.36
CA LEU A 11 -16.41 8.69 13.01
C LEU A 11 -15.90 7.25 12.79
N VAL A 12 -14.71 7.08 12.19
CA VAL A 12 -14.07 5.77 12.02
C VAL A 12 -13.70 5.16 13.37
N LEU A 13 -13.10 5.94 14.28
CA LEU A 13 -12.77 5.45 15.63
C LEU A 13 -14.02 5.07 16.42
N GLN A 14 -15.07 5.91 16.40
CA GLN A 14 -16.36 5.63 17.02
C GLN A 14 -17.01 4.35 16.46
N LYS A 15 -16.83 4.06 15.16
CA LYS A 15 -17.31 2.81 14.56
C LYS A 15 -16.59 1.59 15.16
N LEU A 16 -15.26 1.62 15.24
CA LEU A 16 -14.47 0.52 15.81
C LEU A 16 -14.79 0.27 17.29
N GLN A 17 -15.01 1.34 18.07
CA GLN A 17 -15.46 1.22 19.45
C GLN A 17 -16.83 0.55 19.58
N ARG A 18 -17.80 0.92 18.71
CA ARG A 18 -19.13 0.27 18.64
C ARG A 18 -19.05 -1.19 18.19
N GLU A 19 -18.05 -1.55 17.38
CA GLU A 19 -17.72 -2.93 16.99
C GLU A 19 -16.93 -3.69 18.07
N GLY A 20 -16.66 -3.07 19.22
CA GLY A 20 -16.06 -3.71 20.40
C GLY A 20 -14.53 -3.70 20.44
N HIS A 21 -13.86 -3.08 19.47
CA HIS A 21 -12.39 -2.97 19.46
C HIS A 21 -11.93 -2.01 20.56
N LYS A 22 -11.23 -2.56 21.57
CA LYS A 22 -10.66 -1.78 22.68
C LYS A 22 -9.30 -1.17 22.36
N GLU A 23 -8.49 -1.87 21.57
CA GLU A 23 -7.19 -1.40 21.10
C GLU A 23 -7.27 -1.03 19.62
N CYS A 24 -6.75 0.14 19.26
CA CYS A 24 -6.79 0.68 17.91
C CYS A 24 -5.43 1.29 17.57
N VAL A 25 -4.81 0.86 16.48
CA VAL A 25 -3.53 1.39 15.99
C VAL A 25 -3.76 2.01 14.62
N PHE A 26 -3.50 3.31 14.48
CA PHE A 26 -3.52 3.98 13.19
C PHE A 26 -2.09 4.14 12.64
N PHE A 27 -1.84 3.47 11.52
CA PHE A 27 -0.66 3.65 10.69
C PHE A 27 -0.97 4.67 9.59
N CYS A 28 -0.35 5.85 9.64
CA CYS A 28 -0.27 6.71 8.47
C CYS A 28 0.82 6.16 7.54
N VAL A 29 0.42 5.63 6.38
CA VAL A 29 1.34 5.01 5.41
C VAL A 29 1.75 5.94 4.26
N ARG A 30 1.74 7.26 4.52
CA ARG A 30 2.08 8.31 3.53
C ARG A 30 3.54 8.73 3.68
N GLU A 31 4.31 8.67 2.61
CA GLU A 31 5.68 9.18 2.54
C GLU A 31 5.74 10.70 2.33
N GLU A 32 4.73 11.25 1.68
CA GLU A 32 4.63 12.68 1.38
C GLU A 32 4.07 13.46 2.59
N PRO A 33 4.46 14.74 2.77
CA PRO A 33 3.95 15.59 3.83
C PRO A 33 2.45 15.86 3.66
N VAL A 34 1.71 15.88 4.76
CA VAL A 34 0.30 16.26 4.80
C VAL A 34 0.06 17.29 5.90
N VAL A 35 -0.60 18.40 5.54
CA VAL A 35 -1.10 19.40 6.47
C VAL A 35 -2.62 19.38 6.46
N PHE A 36 -3.24 19.90 7.51
CA PHE A 36 -4.68 20.03 7.61
C PHE A 36 -5.02 21.48 7.90
N LEU A 37 -5.92 22.05 7.10
CA LEU A 37 -6.39 23.42 7.27
C LEU A 37 -7.78 23.43 7.88
N ARG A 38 -8.05 24.40 8.75
CA ARG A 38 -9.38 24.60 9.32
C ARG A 38 -10.35 25.08 8.24
N LEU A 39 -11.44 24.33 8.04
CA LEU A 39 -12.52 24.68 7.12
C LEU A 39 -13.86 24.34 7.77
N GLU A 40 -14.77 25.31 7.87
CA GLU A 40 -16.14 25.14 8.40
C GLU A 40 -16.23 24.42 9.77
N GLY A 41 -15.20 24.53 10.61
CA GLY A 41 -15.14 23.90 11.94
C GLY A 41 -14.58 22.47 11.96
N ASP A 42 -14.13 21.94 10.83
CA ASP A 42 -13.33 20.71 10.72
C ASP A 42 -11.89 21.03 10.30
N PHE A 43 -11.03 20.01 10.29
CA PHE A 43 -9.68 20.07 9.73
C PHE A 43 -9.61 19.17 8.49
N VAL A 44 -9.46 19.78 7.32
CA VAL A 44 -9.44 19.11 6.01
C VAL A 44 -7.99 18.96 5.55
N SER A 45 -7.62 17.77 5.07
CA SER A 45 -6.25 17.44 4.69
C SER A 45 -5.88 17.95 3.30
N TYR A 46 -4.77 18.68 3.21
CA TYR A 46 -4.14 19.12 1.97
C TYR A 46 -2.74 18.52 1.85
N THR A 47 -2.30 18.23 0.63
CA THR A 47 -1.00 17.60 0.36
C THR A 47 -0.27 18.44 -0.70
N PRO A 48 0.92 18.99 -0.42
CA PRO A 48 1.63 19.86 -1.37
C PRO A 48 1.94 19.20 -2.71
N ARG A 49 1.91 19.99 -3.78
CA ARG A 49 2.16 19.60 -5.17
C ARG A 49 3.05 20.62 -5.86
N GLY A 50 3.72 20.22 -6.94
CA GLY A 50 4.37 21.17 -7.84
C GLY A 50 3.34 21.95 -8.64
N LYS A 51 3.51 23.28 -8.79
CA LYS A 51 2.59 24.13 -9.58
C LYS A 51 2.44 23.64 -11.03
N GLU A 52 3.53 23.17 -11.63
CA GLU A 52 3.57 22.63 -13.00
C GLU A 52 3.02 21.20 -13.12
N ASN A 53 2.77 20.50 -12.01
CA ASN A 53 2.25 19.13 -12.00
C ASN A 53 1.47 18.83 -10.70
N LEU A 54 0.17 19.16 -10.71
CA LEU A 54 -0.73 18.97 -9.57
C LEU A 54 -1.02 17.50 -9.25
N HIS A 55 -0.75 16.56 -10.17
CA HIS A 55 -1.00 15.14 -9.96
C HIS A 55 0.14 14.43 -9.20
N GLU A 56 1.34 15.02 -9.13
CA GLU A 56 2.51 14.42 -8.47
C GLU A 56 2.77 14.98 -7.06
N ASN A 57 2.98 14.07 -6.11
CA ASN A 57 3.41 14.39 -4.75
C ASN A 57 4.82 15.03 -4.77
N LEU A 58 5.09 15.98 -3.86
CA LEU A 58 6.47 16.41 -3.61
C LEU A 58 7.35 15.19 -3.28
N GLN A 59 8.47 15.06 -4.00
CA GLN A 59 9.37 13.91 -3.88
C GLN A 59 10.30 14.04 -2.66
N ARG A 60 10.99 12.93 -2.35
CA ARG A 60 11.79 12.76 -1.13
C ARG A 60 12.98 13.74 -1.06
N GLY A 61 13.22 14.30 0.12
CA GLY A 61 14.41 15.10 0.43
C GLY A 61 14.68 15.25 1.93
N LEU A 62 13.62 15.39 2.73
CA LEU A 62 13.67 15.45 4.21
C LEU A 62 12.66 14.46 4.83
N ARG A 63 12.68 14.29 6.16
CA ARG A 63 11.61 13.57 6.88
C ARG A 63 10.28 14.30 6.70
N ALA A 64 9.23 13.56 6.38
CA ALA A 64 7.92 14.13 6.04
C ALA A 64 7.35 14.97 7.20
N GLU A 65 7.54 14.52 8.43
CA GLU A 65 7.10 15.18 9.66
C GLU A 65 7.79 16.54 9.86
N SER A 66 9.10 16.63 9.59
CA SER A 66 9.84 17.89 9.64
C SER A 66 9.39 18.86 8.55
N LEU A 67 9.08 18.33 7.37
CA LEU A 67 8.58 19.12 6.25
C LEU A 67 7.13 19.61 6.50
N GLU A 68 6.27 18.81 7.15
CA GLU A 68 4.92 19.23 7.57
C GLU A 68 4.95 20.44 8.51
N VAL A 69 5.87 20.46 9.48
CA VAL A 69 6.06 21.61 10.39
C VAL A 69 6.59 22.84 9.65
N ALA A 70 7.54 22.66 8.71
CA ALA A 70 8.04 23.76 7.89
C ALA A 70 6.94 24.36 7.00
N ILE A 71 6.17 23.51 6.31
CA ILE A 71 5.02 23.93 5.48
C ILE A 71 3.98 24.68 6.32
N ARG A 72 3.66 24.20 7.53
CA ARG A 72 2.73 24.89 8.42
C ARG A 72 3.18 26.33 8.68
N LYS A 73 4.46 26.50 9.03
CA LYS A 73 5.04 27.83 9.26
C LYS A 73 4.99 28.70 8.00
N GLU A 74 5.38 28.16 6.84
CA GLU A 74 5.36 28.91 5.57
C GLU A 74 3.95 29.35 5.15
N ILE A 75 2.94 28.49 5.32
CA ILE A 75 1.53 28.83 5.06
C ILE A 75 1.06 29.95 6.01
N HIS A 76 1.38 29.83 7.31
CA HIS A 76 1.05 30.85 8.30
C HIS A 76 1.71 32.19 7.97
N ASP A 77 3.03 32.21 7.79
CA ASP A 77 3.81 33.42 7.55
C ASP A 77 3.38 34.10 6.22
N PHE A 78 3.03 33.33 5.19
CA PHE A 78 2.43 33.86 3.96
C PHE A 78 1.05 34.47 4.20
N ALA A 79 0.17 33.80 4.95
CA ALA A 79 -1.18 34.29 5.22
C ALA A 79 -1.18 35.61 6.02
N GLN A 80 -0.25 35.78 6.97
CA GLN A 80 -0.09 37.06 7.69
C GLN A 80 0.30 38.24 6.76
N LEU A 81 0.92 37.96 5.61
CA LEU A 81 1.24 38.95 4.58
C LEU A 81 0.13 39.13 3.53
N SER A 82 -0.92 38.30 3.57
CA SER A 82 -1.98 38.23 2.55
C SER A 82 -3.38 38.23 3.18
N GLU A 83 -3.66 39.21 4.06
CA GLU A 83 -4.98 39.43 4.68
C GLU A 83 -5.57 38.20 5.43
N SER A 84 -4.70 37.35 5.98
CA SER A 84 -5.06 36.07 6.60
C SER A 84 -5.71 35.08 5.61
N VAL A 85 -5.32 35.11 4.34
CA VAL A 85 -5.79 34.21 3.27
C VAL A 85 -4.66 33.35 2.72
N TYR A 86 -4.98 32.08 2.46
CA TYR A 86 -4.15 31.15 1.70
C TYR A 86 -4.97 30.50 0.57
N TYR A 87 -4.30 29.99 -0.47
CA TYR A 87 -4.93 29.42 -1.66
C TYR A 87 -4.75 27.91 -1.72
N VAL A 88 -5.83 27.17 -2.00
CA VAL A 88 -5.85 25.70 -2.09
C VAL A 88 -6.56 25.24 -3.36
N TYR A 89 -6.32 23.98 -3.73
CA TYR A 89 -7.03 23.30 -4.82
C TYR A 89 -7.80 22.11 -4.23
N ASN A 90 -9.09 22.00 -4.57
CA ASN A 90 -9.98 20.92 -4.14
C ASN A 90 -10.21 19.89 -5.27
N ASP A 91 -10.38 20.33 -6.52
CA ASP A 91 -10.47 19.48 -7.71
C ASP A 91 -9.31 19.76 -8.70
N ILE A 92 -8.37 18.81 -8.80
CA ILE A 92 -7.23 18.88 -9.73
C ILE A 92 -7.52 18.27 -11.11
N GLU A 93 -8.66 17.59 -11.28
CA GLU A 93 -9.10 17.02 -12.56
C GLU A 93 -9.94 18.04 -13.34
N ARG A 94 -10.63 18.94 -12.63
CA ARG A 94 -11.46 20.02 -13.18
C ARG A 94 -11.20 21.32 -12.42
N LEU A 95 -10.25 22.11 -12.93
CA LEU A 95 -9.86 23.43 -12.40
C LEU A 95 -10.94 24.53 -12.60
N ARG A 96 -12.23 24.20 -12.46
CA ARG A 96 -13.31 25.17 -12.41
C ARG A 96 -13.43 25.70 -10.99
N ASP A 97 -13.58 27.01 -10.86
CA ASP A 97 -13.72 27.70 -9.57
C ASP A 97 -12.48 27.51 -8.64
N GLU A 98 -11.33 27.18 -9.22
CA GLU A 98 -10.03 27.05 -8.54
C GLU A 98 -9.10 28.24 -8.83
N PRO A 99 -8.19 28.61 -7.90
CA PRO A 99 -8.04 28.09 -6.55
C PRO A 99 -9.06 28.65 -5.56
N HIS A 100 -9.41 27.85 -4.55
CA HIS A 100 -10.23 28.29 -3.41
C HIS A 100 -9.40 29.07 -2.39
N THR A 101 -10.02 30.03 -1.70
CA THR A 101 -9.44 30.75 -0.57
C THR A 101 -9.80 30.11 0.77
N VAL A 102 -8.80 29.98 1.66
CA VAL A 102 -8.96 29.51 3.04
C VAL A 102 -8.43 30.59 3.98
N ARG A 103 -9.16 30.87 5.06
CA ARG A 103 -8.70 31.84 6.07
C ARG A 103 -7.79 31.15 7.10
N VAL A 104 -6.64 31.74 7.35
CA VAL A 104 -5.62 31.30 8.30
C VAL A 104 -5.28 32.49 9.19
N GLN A 105 -5.82 32.51 10.41
CA GLN A 105 -5.64 33.63 11.34
C GLN A 105 -4.44 33.43 12.26
N CYS A 106 -4.17 32.18 12.64
CA CYS A 106 -3.08 31.78 13.53
C CYS A 106 -2.54 30.38 13.17
N GLU A 107 -1.44 29.97 13.79
CA GLU A 107 -0.80 28.68 13.51
C GLU A 107 -1.72 27.49 13.85
N GLU A 108 -2.62 27.63 14.84
CA GLU A 108 -3.59 26.61 15.25
C GLU A 108 -4.73 26.36 14.24
N ASP A 109 -4.84 27.17 13.19
CA ASP A 109 -5.71 26.88 12.03
C ASP A 109 -5.09 25.84 11.08
N ILE A 110 -3.84 25.44 11.35
CA ILE A 110 -3.09 24.46 10.57
C ILE A 110 -2.59 23.35 11.51
N GLN A 111 -2.91 22.09 11.21
CA GLN A 111 -2.41 20.94 11.98
C GLN A 111 -1.56 20.02 11.10
N VAL A 112 -0.49 19.47 11.66
CA VAL A 112 0.32 18.44 10.98
C VAL A 112 -0.28 17.04 11.20
N THR A 113 0.18 16.05 10.43
CA THR A 113 -0.33 14.66 10.50
C THR A 113 -0.29 14.09 11.91
N GLU A 114 0.80 14.32 12.64
CA GLU A 114 0.92 13.84 14.01
C GLU A 114 -0.08 14.49 14.97
N GLU A 115 -0.34 15.79 14.86
CA GLU A 115 -1.28 16.50 15.75
C GLU A 115 -2.71 15.98 15.57
N VAL A 116 -3.16 15.82 14.33
CA VAL A 116 -4.49 15.27 14.02
C VAL A 116 -4.62 13.83 14.52
N TYR A 117 -3.67 12.96 14.17
CA TYR A 117 -3.80 11.52 14.40
C TYR A 117 -3.31 11.05 15.76
N ARG A 118 -2.51 11.81 16.50
CA ARG A 118 -2.10 11.48 17.88
C ARG A 118 -3.09 11.99 18.92
N ARG A 119 -3.91 13.01 18.60
CA ARG A 119 -4.95 13.57 19.49
C ARG A 119 -5.89 12.55 20.16
N PRO A 120 -6.33 11.44 19.51
CA PRO A 120 -7.21 10.48 20.17
C PRO A 120 -6.57 9.76 21.37
N VAL A 121 -5.24 9.75 21.53
CA VAL A 121 -4.56 9.15 22.71
C VAL A 121 -5.09 9.72 24.03
N PHE A 122 -5.48 11.01 24.06
CA PHE A 122 -6.03 11.65 25.25
C PHE A 122 -7.44 11.16 25.65
N LEU A 123 -8.21 10.63 24.70
CA LEU A 123 -9.57 10.13 24.92
C LEU A 123 -9.62 8.60 24.95
N LEU A 124 -8.63 7.94 24.34
CA LEU A 124 -8.56 6.51 24.11
C LEU A 124 -7.17 6.00 24.58
N PRO A 125 -7.01 5.60 25.86
CA PRO A 125 -5.70 5.19 26.39
C PRO A 125 -5.05 4.00 25.66
N SER A 126 -5.87 3.17 25.00
CA SER A 126 -5.47 2.02 24.19
C SER A 126 -5.34 2.34 22.68
N TYR A 127 -5.43 3.61 22.29
CA TYR A 127 -5.16 4.04 20.93
C TYR A 127 -3.67 4.36 20.72
N ARG A 128 -3.14 4.03 19.55
CA ARG A 128 -1.75 4.36 19.14
C ARG A 128 -1.72 4.94 17.73
N TYR A 129 -0.79 5.85 17.50
CA TYR A 129 -0.48 6.42 16.20
C TYR A 129 0.96 6.07 15.81
N HIS A 130 1.19 5.72 14.55
CA HIS A 130 2.53 5.49 14.00
C HIS A 130 2.60 5.99 12.54
N ARG A 131 3.73 6.60 12.15
CA ARG A 131 4.03 6.99 10.75
C ARG A 131 4.92 5.92 10.14
N LEU A 132 4.43 5.25 9.11
CA LEU A 132 5.15 4.20 8.38
C LEU A 132 5.21 4.58 6.90
N PRO A 133 6.13 5.47 6.48
CA PRO A 133 6.06 6.18 5.20
C PRO A 133 6.30 5.27 3.98
N LEU A 134 5.27 4.55 3.52
CA LEU A 134 5.38 3.62 2.39
C LEU A 134 5.46 4.36 1.04
N PRO A 135 6.28 3.87 0.10
CA PRO A 135 6.45 4.49 -1.21
C PRO A 135 5.17 4.38 -2.04
N THR A 136 4.88 5.46 -2.76
CA THR A 136 3.68 5.61 -3.61
C THR A 136 3.68 4.56 -4.71
N GLU A 137 4.85 4.26 -5.28
CA GLU A 137 5.07 3.19 -6.24
C GLU A 137 6.25 2.28 -5.84
N GLY A 138 6.19 1.01 -6.25
CA GLY A 138 7.16 -0.03 -5.85
C GLY A 138 6.89 -0.67 -4.48
N ALA A 139 7.74 -1.62 -4.11
CA ALA A 139 7.70 -2.33 -2.83
C ALA A 139 8.16 -1.44 -1.66
N PRO A 140 7.73 -1.76 -0.41
CA PRO A 140 8.28 -1.11 0.77
C PRO A 140 9.79 -1.26 0.83
N LEU A 141 10.47 -0.28 1.42
CA LEU A 141 11.89 -0.43 1.73
C LEU A 141 12.06 -1.46 2.86
N GLU A 142 13.20 -2.14 2.93
CA GLU A 142 13.47 -3.16 3.95
C GLU A 142 13.39 -2.56 5.37
N GLU A 143 13.83 -1.31 5.52
CA GLU A 143 13.75 -0.53 6.76
C GLU A 143 12.29 -0.24 7.19
N GLN A 144 11.33 -0.30 6.27
CA GLN A 144 9.91 -0.13 6.58
C GLN A 144 9.29 -1.44 7.09
N PHE A 145 9.75 -2.60 6.60
CA PHE A 145 9.43 -3.88 7.21
C PHE A 145 10.02 -3.96 8.63
N ASP A 146 11.28 -3.53 8.81
CA ASP A 146 11.93 -3.45 10.12
C ASP A 146 11.16 -2.56 11.10
N ALA A 147 10.81 -1.33 10.69
CA ALA A 147 10.05 -0.39 11.52
C ALA A 147 8.66 -0.94 11.89
N PHE A 148 7.98 -1.61 10.95
CA PHE A 148 6.69 -2.25 11.21
C PHE A 148 6.81 -3.37 12.26
N ILE A 149 7.78 -4.28 12.11
CA ILE A 149 8.04 -5.37 13.07
C ILE A 149 8.45 -4.81 14.44
N HIS A 150 9.32 -3.80 14.47
CA HIS A 150 9.80 -3.16 15.69
C HIS A 150 8.65 -2.54 16.50
N PHE A 151 7.81 -1.72 15.86
CA PHE A 151 6.63 -1.12 16.50
C PHE A 151 5.72 -2.16 17.19
N LEU A 152 5.53 -3.32 16.54
CA LEU A 152 4.70 -4.40 17.05
C LEU A 152 5.35 -5.12 18.23
N ARG A 153 6.68 -5.32 18.20
CA ARG A 153 7.45 -5.87 19.32
C ARG A 153 7.44 -4.96 20.55
N GLU A 154 7.45 -3.64 20.34
CA GLU A 154 7.28 -2.64 21.41
C GLU A 154 5.84 -2.53 21.93
N SER A 155 4.87 -3.09 21.20
CA SER A 155 3.45 -3.04 21.52
C SER A 155 2.89 -4.44 21.85
N PRO A 156 3.42 -5.15 22.88
CA PRO A 156 3.06 -6.54 23.14
C PRO A 156 1.58 -6.72 23.53
N SER A 157 0.85 -5.69 23.96
CA SER A 157 -0.59 -5.80 24.20
C SER A 157 -1.38 -6.15 22.93
N LEU A 158 -0.96 -5.63 21.77
CA LEU A 158 -1.51 -5.99 20.45
C LEU A 158 -1.31 -7.47 20.11
N LEU A 159 -0.34 -8.11 20.78
CA LEU A 159 0.07 -9.48 20.62
C LEU A 159 -0.48 -10.38 21.74
N LEU A 160 -1.08 -9.83 22.80
CA LEU A 160 -1.68 -10.62 23.88
C LEU A 160 -3.09 -11.08 23.50
N ARG A 161 -3.34 -12.38 23.68
CA ARG A 161 -4.61 -13.03 23.34
C ARG A 161 -5.55 -13.07 24.55
N ASP A 162 -6.64 -12.31 24.49
CA ASP A 162 -7.78 -12.46 25.41
C ASP A 162 -8.89 -13.31 24.75
N PRO A 163 -9.09 -14.57 25.15
CA PRO A 163 -10.08 -15.48 24.56
C PRO A 163 -11.51 -15.05 24.93
N GLY A 164 -12.05 -14.11 24.14
CA GLY A 164 -13.37 -13.50 24.37
C GLY A 164 -13.47 -12.06 23.85
N ARG A 165 -12.35 -11.45 23.44
CA ARG A 165 -12.32 -10.10 22.87
C ARG A 165 -11.93 -10.11 21.39
N PRO A 166 -12.39 -9.13 20.59
CA PRO A 166 -11.85 -8.95 19.25
C PRO A 166 -10.36 -8.56 19.33
N PRO A 167 -9.56 -8.93 18.30
CA PRO A 167 -8.17 -8.51 18.19
C PRO A 167 -8.06 -6.98 18.08
N PRO A 168 -6.86 -6.39 18.30
CA PRO A 168 -6.62 -4.98 18.04
C PRO A 168 -6.99 -4.61 16.59
N ALA A 169 -7.62 -3.45 16.41
CA ALA A 169 -7.90 -2.91 15.09
C ALA A 169 -6.64 -2.23 14.55
N LEU A 170 -6.07 -2.76 13.46
CA LEU A 170 -4.99 -2.11 12.72
C LEU A 170 -5.59 -1.31 11.55
N LEU A 171 -5.57 0.02 11.66
CA LEU A 171 -6.03 0.93 10.63
C LEU A 171 -4.83 1.42 9.79
N PHE A 172 -4.99 1.44 8.47
CA PHE A 172 -3.96 1.93 7.54
C PHE A 172 -4.52 3.08 6.68
N GLY A 173 -4.00 4.29 6.86
CA GLY A 173 -4.40 5.49 6.13
C GLY A 173 -3.39 5.89 5.05
N CYS A 174 -3.84 6.05 3.81
CA CYS A 174 -3.06 6.67 2.74
C CYS A 174 -3.90 7.72 2.00
N GLN A 175 -3.36 8.40 0.99
CA GLN A 175 -4.09 9.43 0.23
C GLN A 175 -5.47 8.95 -0.27
N THR A 176 -5.51 7.85 -1.04
CA THR A 176 -6.76 7.34 -1.68
C THR A 176 -7.34 6.11 -1.01
N GLY A 177 -6.60 5.46 -0.12
CA GLY A 177 -7.02 4.22 0.54
C GLY A 177 -6.87 2.95 -0.29
N VAL A 178 -6.21 3.02 -1.45
CA VAL A 178 -6.09 1.92 -2.41
C VAL A 178 -4.71 1.25 -2.32
N GLY A 179 -3.70 1.68 -3.10
CA GLY A 179 -2.43 0.95 -3.27
C GLY A 179 -1.67 0.69 -1.96
N ARG A 180 -1.14 1.75 -1.33
CA ARG A 180 -0.36 1.66 -0.09
C ARG A 180 -1.14 1.10 1.09
N THR A 181 -2.45 1.40 1.18
CA THR A 181 -3.32 0.83 2.22
C THR A 181 -3.43 -0.68 2.07
N ASN A 182 -3.68 -1.20 0.86
CA ASN A 182 -3.91 -2.63 0.68
C ASN A 182 -2.61 -3.42 0.84
N LEU A 183 -1.47 -2.85 0.45
CA LEU A 183 -0.14 -3.36 0.75
C LEU A 183 0.12 -3.45 2.26
N ALA A 184 -0.15 -2.39 3.01
CA ALA A 184 0.04 -2.38 4.47
C ALA A 184 -0.95 -3.30 5.21
N MET A 185 -2.21 -3.39 4.74
CA MET A 185 -3.18 -4.36 5.24
C MET A 185 -2.72 -5.80 4.98
N ALA A 186 -2.11 -6.09 3.84
CA ALA A 186 -1.52 -7.41 3.58
C ALA A 186 -0.38 -7.72 4.57
N MET A 187 0.54 -6.78 4.80
CA MET A 187 1.60 -6.91 5.83
C MET A 187 1.02 -7.20 7.23
N GLY A 188 0.04 -6.41 7.67
CA GLY A 188 -0.62 -6.61 8.97
C GLY A 188 -1.43 -7.91 9.06
N THR A 189 -2.04 -8.36 7.96
CA THR A 189 -2.78 -9.63 7.90
C THR A 189 -1.84 -10.83 8.01
N LEU A 190 -0.71 -10.80 7.28
CA LEU A 190 0.32 -11.84 7.35
C LEU A 190 0.88 -11.97 8.77
N LEU A 191 1.24 -10.85 9.40
CA LEU A 191 1.72 -10.84 10.78
C LEU A 191 0.66 -11.37 11.75
N LEU A 192 -0.56 -10.83 11.73
CA LEU A 192 -1.64 -11.28 12.62
C LEU A 192 -1.96 -12.77 12.41
N HIS A 193 -1.79 -13.30 11.20
CA HIS A 193 -1.94 -14.73 10.90
C HIS A 193 -0.85 -15.58 11.57
N HIS A 194 0.43 -15.23 11.39
CA HIS A 194 1.53 -15.94 12.06
C HIS A 194 1.44 -15.82 13.59
N HIS A 195 1.05 -14.65 14.09
CA HIS A 195 0.97 -14.37 15.52
C HIS A 195 -0.16 -15.11 16.24
N ARG A 196 -1.35 -15.21 15.66
CA ARG A 196 -2.51 -15.94 16.25
C ARG A 196 -2.30 -17.44 16.44
N GLY A 197 -1.12 -17.95 16.11
CA GLY A 197 -0.86 -19.36 15.92
C GLY A 197 -1.49 -19.79 14.61
N ALA A 198 -0.73 -19.72 13.52
CA ALA A 198 -1.03 -20.50 12.34
C ALA A 198 -1.22 -21.97 12.79
N ALA A 199 -2.47 -22.45 12.78
CA ALA A 199 -2.76 -23.87 12.96
C ALA A 199 -1.85 -24.62 12.00
N GLN A 200 -1.06 -25.60 12.50
CA GLN A 200 0.03 -26.23 11.74
C GLN A 200 -0.47 -26.68 10.36
N LYS A 201 -0.28 -25.82 9.37
CA LYS A 201 -0.58 -26.17 7.99
C LYS A 201 0.58 -27.00 7.49
N PRO A 202 0.32 -27.99 6.61
CA PRO A 202 1.39 -28.66 5.92
C PRO A 202 2.31 -27.60 5.30
N ASP A 203 3.63 -27.88 5.37
CA ASP A 203 4.65 -27.24 4.53
C ASP A 203 4.09 -26.93 3.13
N PHE A 204 4.49 -25.80 2.52
CA PHE A 204 3.94 -25.37 1.23
C PHE A 204 4.05 -26.47 0.17
N SER A 205 5.16 -27.21 0.14
CA SER A 205 5.35 -28.40 -0.71
C SER A 205 4.30 -29.48 -0.40
N ARG A 206 4.05 -29.76 0.89
CA ARG A 206 3.05 -30.72 1.36
C ARG A 206 1.60 -30.21 1.25
N TRP A 207 1.37 -28.90 1.08
CA TRP A 207 0.08 -28.32 0.70
C TRP A 207 -0.14 -28.46 -0.81
N MET A 208 0.85 -28.11 -1.63
CA MET A 208 0.88 -28.33 -3.07
C MET A 208 0.63 -29.81 -3.43
N CYS A 209 1.31 -30.75 -2.78
CA CYS A 209 1.09 -32.19 -2.96
C CYS A 209 -0.33 -32.68 -2.57
N ARG A 210 -1.12 -31.90 -1.83
CA ARG A 210 -2.52 -32.19 -1.51
C ARG A 210 -3.52 -31.52 -2.47
N HIS A 211 -3.04 -30.65 -3.35
CA HIS A 211 -3.82 -29.95 -4.37
C HIS A 211 -3.24 -30.28 -5.77
N PRO A 212 -3.18 -31.56 -6.18
CA PRO A 212 -2.61 -31.97 -7.46
C PRO A 212 -3.34 -31.37 -8.67
N GLU A 213 -4.56 -30.85 -8.51
CA GLU A 213 -5.26 -30.03 -9.49
C GLU A 213 -4.52 -28.73 -9.84
N LEU A 214 -3.68 -28.18 -8.95
CA LEU A 214 -2.83 -27.02 -9.25
C LEU A 214 -1.62 -27.42 -10.10
N TYR A 215 -1.01 -28.58 -9.84
CA TYR A 215 0.01 -29.16 -10.71
C TYR A 215 -0.57 -29.55 -12.08
N ARG A 216 -1.79 -30.12 -12.12
CA ARG A 216 -2.52 -30.34 -13.37
C ARG A 216 -2.82 -29.05 -14.10
N LEU A 217 -3.26 -27.98 -13.44
CA LEU A 217 -3.40 -26.67 -14.06
C LEU A 217 -2.08 -26.12 -14.65
N GLN A 218 -0.92 -26.52 -14.12
CA GLN A 218 0.39 -26.16 -14.66
C GLN A 218 0.90 -27.11 -15.77
N ALA A 219 0.51 -28.38 -15.75
CA ALA A 219 0.90 -29.39 -16.74
C ALA A 219 -0.09 -29.50 -17.93
N GLU A 220 -1.36 -29.17 -17.70
CA GLU A 220 -2.44 -28.97 -18.69
C GLU A 220 -2.50 -27.50 -19.14
N MET A 221 -1.72 -26.60 -18.54
CA MET A 221 -1.43 -25.29 -19.11
C MET A 221 -0.74 -25.53 -20.44
N ASN A 222 -1.48 -25.30 -21.52
CA ASN A 222 -1.08 -25.67 -22.86
C ASN A 222 0.12 -24.82 -23.31
N SER A 223 1.34 -25.31 -23.06
CA SER A 223 2.59 -24.61 -23.38
C SER A 223 2.77 -24.35 -24.87
N SER A 224 2.02 -25.06 -25.74
CA SER A 224 1.96 -24.73 -27.16
C SER A 224 1.44 -23.32 -27.41
N GLU A 225 0.62 -22.72 -26.52
CA GLU A 225 0.13 -21.35 -26.69
C GLU A 225 1.24 -20.29 -26.60
N LEU A 226 2.36 -20.59 -25.94
CA LEU A 226 3.53 -19.71 -25.90
C LEU A 226 4.33 -19.73 -27.22
N THR A 227 3.99 -20.63 -28.16
CA THR A 227 4.66 -20.82 -29.46
C THR A 227 3.72 -20.75 -30.66
N ILE A 228 2.48 -20.28 -30.49
CA ILE A 228 1.51 -20.13 -31.59
C ILE A 228 1.90 -18.98 -32.53
N THR A 229 1.97 -19.29 -33.83
CA THR A 229 1.97 -18.31 -34.92
C THR A 229 0.55 -17.92 -35.33
N GLY A 230 0.37 -16.70 -35.84
CA GLY A 230 -0.95 -16.15 -36.17
C GLY A 230 -1.70 -16.85 -37.33
N ASP A 231 -1.03 -17.76 -38.05
CA ASP A 231 -1.62 -18.53 -39.15
C ASP A 231 -2.70 -19.52 -38.70
N LEU A 232 -2.74 -19.90 -37.42
CA LEU A 232 -3.79 -20.78 -36.90
C LEU A 232 -5.17 -20.10 -36.87
N ILE A 233 -5.21 -18.76 -36.79
CA ILE A 233 -6.44 -17.96 -36.88
C ILE A 233 -6.88 -17.84 -38.35
N THR A 234 -5.96 -17.55 -39.27
CA THR A 234 -6.29 -17.44 -40.70
C THR A 234 -6.65 -18.77 -41.34
N LYS A 235 -6.13 -19.89 -40.82
CA LYS A 235 -6.53 -21.27 -41.18
C LYS A 235 -7.83 -21.73 -40.50
N GLY A 236 -8.48 -20.89 -39.69
CA GLY A 236 -9.76 -21.20 -39.04
C GLY A 236 -9.69 -22.26 -37.91
N MET A 237 -8.50 -22.69 -37.50
CA MET A 237 -8.31 -23.67 -36.40
C MET A 237 -8.43 -23.03 -35.01
N ARG A 238 -8.49 -21.70 -34.96
CA ARG A 238 -8.87 -20.88 -33.80
C ARG A 238 -9.79 -19.75 -34.28
N VAL A 239 -10.75 -19.38 -33.44
CA VAL A 239 -11.72 -18.30 -33.70
C VAL A 239 -11.52 -17.16 -32.71
N LEU A 240 -11.76 -15.94 -33.15
CA LEU A 240 -11.77 -14.76 -32.29
C LEU A 240 -13.10 -14.71 -31.53
N VAL A 241 -13.05 -14.89 -30.21
CA VAL A 241 -14.19 -14.67 -29.32
C VAL A 241 -14.15 -13.22 -28.84
N ALA A 242 -15.31 -12.56 -28.75
CA ALA A 242 -15.39 -11.22 -28.21
C ALA A 242 -15.26 -11.24 -26.68
N ASP A 243 -14.26 -10.53 -26.14
CA ASP A 243 -14.13 -10.32 -24.69
C ASP A 243 -15.40 -9.66 -24.11
N GLU A 244 -15.85 -10.14 -22.95
CA GLU A 244 -17.03 -9.60 -22.26
C GLU A 244 -16.81 -8.13 -21.89
N ARG A 245 -17.54 -7.22 -22.54
CA ARG A 245 -17.35 -5.77 -22.42
C ARG A 245 -18.18 -5.10 -21.32
N PHE A 246 -19.01 -5.83 -20.59
CA PHE A 246 -19.92 -5.25 -19.60
C PHE A 246 -20.08 -6.10 -18.35
N CYS A 247 -19.63 -5.55 -17.21
CA CYS A 247 -20.17 -5.87 -15.90
C CYS A 247 -20.20 -4.57 -15.07
N PRO A 248 -21.37 -4.02 -14.69
CA PRO A 248 -21.44 -2.83 -13.87
C PRO A 248 -21.02 -3.15 -12.43
N ASP A 249 -19.94 -2.53 -11.98
CA ASP A 249 -19.36 -2.77 -10.66
C ASP A 249 -20.18 -2.11 -9.54
N VAL A 250 -20.91 -2.94 -8.79
CA VAL A 250 -21.78 -2.53 -7.66
C VAL A 250 -20.98 -2.20 -6.38
N LEU A 251 -19.65 -2.34 -6.37
CA LEU A 251 -18.80 -2.19 -5.18
C LEU A 251 -17.64 -1.18 -5.34
N SER A 252 -17.60 -0.38 -6.42
CA SER A 252 -16.59 0.68 -6.65
C SER A 252 -15.13 0.20 -6.59
N THR A 253 -14.86 -1.04 -6.98
CA THR A 253 -13.49 -1.53 -7.25
C THR A 253 -12.91 -1.01 -8.57
N ALA A 254 -13.75 -0.55 -9.48
CA ALA A 254 -13.41 -0.04 -10.81
C ALA A 254 -12.87 1.40 -10.82
N LYS A 255 -11.82 1.70 -10.02
CA LYS A 255 -10.91 2.77 -10.44
C LYS A 255 -10.04 2.21 -11.55
N GLU A 256 -10.18 2.71 -12.78
CA GLU A 256 -9.28 2.36 -13.89
C GLU A 256 -7.85 2.80 -13.56
N MET A 257 -7.06 1.89 -12.99
CA MET A 257 -5.69 2.16 -12.55
C MET A 257 -4.67 2.12 -13.71
N SER A 258 -5.13 2.03 -14.97
CA SER A 258 -4.35 2.03 -16.23
C SER A 258 -3.26 0.94 -16.43
N VAL A 259 -3.00 0.06 -15.46
CA VAL A 259 -2.02 -1.07 -15.52
C VAL A 259 -2.58 -2.40 -14.95
N ALA A 260 -1.76 -3.46 -14.90
CA ALA A 260 -2.15 -4.88 -14.86
C ALA A 260 -1.90 -5.67 -13.54
N ASN A 261 -2.54 -6.85 -13.42
CA ASN A 261 -2.55 -7.80 -12.28
C ASN A 261 -3.00 -9.21 -12.74
N PHE A 262 -3.05 -10.19 -11.82
CA PHE A 262 -3.78 -11.48 -11.88
C PHE A 262 -4.30 -11.83 -10.46
N ARG A 263 -5.21 -12.77 -10.16
CA ARG A 263 -6.07 -13.75 -10.88
C ARG A 263 -7.29 -14.01 -9.94
N ARG A 264 -8.48 -14.43 -10.41
CA ARG A 264 -9.60 -14.86 -9.51
C ARG A 264 -9.54 -16.38 -9.29
N VAL A 265 -9.60 -16.82 -8.03
CA VAL A 265 -9.81 -18.24 -7.65
C VAL A 265 -11.09 -18.33 -6.82
N PRO A 266 -12.13 -19.07 -7.23
CA PRO A 266 -13.33 -19.26 -6.43
C PRO A 266 -13.02 -19.93 -5.07
N LYS A 267 -13.71 -19.49 -4.01
CA LYS A 267 -13.68 -20.06 -2.64
C LYS A 267 -12.43 -19.78 -1.77
N MET A 268 -11.55 -18.84 -2.13
CA MET A 268 -10.44 -18.40 -1.23
C MET A 268 -10.45 -16.88 -0.99
N PRO A 269 -10.11 -16.40 0.23
CA PRO A 269 -10.06 -14.96 0.56
C PRO A 269 -8.71 -14.35 0.16
N ILE A 270 -8.37 -14.40 -1.13
CA ILE A 270 -7.15 -13.79 -1.68
C ILE A 270 -7.55 -12.50 -2.41
N TYR A 271 -7.07 -11.36 -1.92
CA TYR A 271 -7.34 -10.04 -2.49
C TYR A 271 -6.10 -9.56 -3.26
N GLY A 272 -6.15 -9.62 -4.60
CA GLY A 272 -5.11 -9.08 -5.49
C GLY A 272 -5.50 -7.71 -6.09
N MET A 273 -4.53 -6.93 -6.56
CA MET A 273 -4.71 -5.52 -6.94
C MET A 273 -4.51 -5.19 -8.44
N ALA A 274 -5.63 -4.92 -9.16
CA ALA A 274 -5.80 -4.19 -10.45
C ALA A 274 -5.39 -4.83 -11.83
N GLN A 275 -6.29 -5.53 -12.55
CA GLN A 275 -6.02 -6.25 -13.84
C GLN A 275 -5.87 -5.32 -15.08
N PRO A 276 -5.27 -5.79 -16.22
CA PRO A 276 -4.92 -4.93 -17.35
C PRO A 276 -6.13 -4.27 -18.00
N SER A 277 -6.05 -2.95 -18.21
CA SER A 277 -6.99 -2.24 -19.08
C SER A 277 -6.53 -2.26 -20.55
N SER A 278 -7.49 -2.19 -21.48
CA SER A 278 -7.23 -2.11 -22.93
C SER A 278 -6.29 -0.97 -23.33
N LYS A 279 -6.26 0.12 -22.54
CA LYS A 279 -5.37 1.28 -22.71
C LYS A 279 -3.89 0.88 -22.82
N GLY A 280 -3.43 -0.12 -22.05
CA GLY A 280 -2.03 -0.55 -22.08
C GLY A 280 -1.58 -1.26 -23.36
N ARG A 281 -2.51 -1.74 -24.19
CA ARG A 281 -2.26 -2.23 -25.57
C ARG A 281 -2.51 -1.16 -26.63
N SER A 282 -3.05 -0.01 -26.25
CA SER A 282 -3.43 1.10 -27.13
C SER A 282 -2.59 2.36 -26.88
N ALA A 283 -1.53 2.25 -26.07
CA ALA A 283 -0.59 3.33 -25.81
C ALA A 283 0.00 3.82 -27.13
N LYS A 284 -0.16 5.12 -27.42
CA LYS A 284 0.22 5.70 -28.72
C LYS A 284 1.65 6.23 -28.75
N ASP A 285 2.32 6.22 -27.60
CA ASP A 285 3.63 6.80 -27.34
C ASP A 285 4.52 5.79 -26.61
N GLU A 286 5.81 5.77 -26.96
CA GLU A 286 6.84 5.00 -26.26
C GLU A 286 6.96 5.43 -24.79
N LYS A 287 6.78 6.72 -24.49
CA LYS A 287 6.83 7.25 -23.11
C LYS A 287 5.71 6.68 -22.24
N GLU A 288 4.49 6.60 -22.79
CA GLU A 288 3.34 5.98 -22.13
C GLU A 288 3.62 4.48 -21.91
N THR A 289 4.04 3.77 -22.95
CA THR A 289 4.38 2.33 -22.89
C THR A 289 5.42 2.04 -21.80
N ARG A 290 6.50 2.83 -21.74
CA ARG A 290 7.58 2.68 -20.75
C ARG A 290 7.12 2.97 -19.31
N MET A 291 6.21 3.93 -19.12
CA MET A 291 5.60 4.22 -17.83
C MET A 291 4.75 3.03 -17.34
N LEU A 292 3.94 2.45 -18.22
CA LEU A 292 3.09 1.29 -17.90
C LEU A 292 3.93 0.03 -17.61
N GLN A 293 5.03 -0.18 -18.33
CA GLN A 293 6.01 -1.24 -18.05
C GLN A 293 6.65 -1.08 -16.67
N LEU A 294 7.22 0.11 -16.37
CA LEU A 294 7.83 0.40 -15.07
C LEU A 294 6.86 0.12 -13.91
N ARG A 295 5.62 0.58 -14.05
CA ARG A 295 4.59 0.40 -13.02
C ARG A 295 4.14 -1.06 -12.87
N SER A 296 4.18 -1.84 -13.95
CA SER A 296 3.97 -3.29 -13.89
C SER A 296 5.09 -4.02 -13.11
N LEU A 297 6.36 -3.63 -13.33
CA LEU A 297 7.50 -4.15 -12.56
C LEU A 297 7.38 -3.78 -11.07
N GLN A 298 6.95 -2.56 -10.76
CA GLN A 298 6.70 -2.09 -9.39
C GLN A 298 5.58 -2.87 -8.67
N TYR A 299 4.55 -3.33 -9.37
CA TYR A 299 3.55 -4.25 -8.78
C TYR A 299 4.12 -5.66 -8.55
N LEU A 300 4.94 -6.17 -9.47
CA LEU A 300 5.58 -7.48 -9.28
C LEU A 300 6.59 -7.46 -8.11
N GLU A 301 7.37 -6.38 -7.98
CA GLU A 301 8.25 -6.11 -6.82
C GLU A 301 7.45 -6.18 -5.50
N ARG A 302 6.28 -5.53 -5.43
CA ARG A 302 5.39 -5.57 -4.24
C ARG A 302 4.98 -7.01 -3.87
N TYR A 303 4.63 -7.84 -4.84
CA TYR A 303 4.26 -9.23 -4.58
C TYR A 303 5.44 -10.07 -4.10
N ILE A 304 6.62 -9.91 -4.71
CA ILE A 304 7.86 -10.60 -4.29
C ILE A 304 8.18 -10.25 -2.83
N TYR A 305 8.18 -8.97 -2.47
CA TYR A 305 8.43 -8.56 -1.08
C TYR A 305 7.37 -9.05 -0.08
N LEU A 306 6.09 -9.17 -0.46
CA LEU A 306 5.09 -9.78 0.40
C LEU A 306 5.30 -11.29 0.61
N ILE A 307 5.77 -12.02 -0.40
CA ILE A 307 6.12 -13.44 -0.30
C ILE A 307 7.34 -13.61 0.62
N LEU A 308 8.39 -12.81 0.41
CA LEU A 308 9.60 -12.79 1.23
C LEU A 308 9.29 -12.42 2.69
N PHE A 309 8.44 -11.41 2.91
CA PHE A 309 8.00 -11.03 4.25
C PHE A 309 7.18 -12.13 4.93
N ASN A 310 6.33 -12.85 4.19
CA ASN A 310 5.64 -14.03 4.73
C ASN A 310 6.61 -15.19 5.10
N ALA A 311 7.67 -15.39 4.31
CA ALA A 311 8.70 -16.40 4.60
C ALA A 311 9.50 -16.01 5.86
N TYR A 312 9.98 -14.77 5.94
CA TYR A 312 10.59 -14.19 7.15
C TYR A 312 9.68 -14.38 8.38
N LEU A 313 8.41 -13.97 8.28
CA LEU A 313 7.45 -14.09 9.38
C LEU A 313 7.25 -15.52 9.85
N HIS A 314 7.41 -16.51 8.97
CA HIS A 314 7.33 -17.92 9.30
C HIS A 314 8.60 -18.44 9.99
N LEU A 315 9.78 -18.14 9.41
CA LEU A 315 11.07 -18.68 9.83
C LEU A 315 11.54 -18.07 11.15
N GLU A 316 11.54 -16.74 11.24
CA GLU A 316 12.00 -15.96 12.41
C GLU A 316 10.97 -15.93 13.56
N LYS A 317 9.86 -16.68 13.42
CA LYS A 317 8.81 -16.76 14.44
C LYS A 317 9.31 -17.34 15.76
N LYS A 318 10.21 -18.34 15.72
CA LYS A 318 10.74 -18.99 16.93
C LYS A 318 11.45 -17.98 17.82
N ASP A 319 12.24 -17.11 17.19
CA ASP A 319 13.03 -16.07 17.85
C ASP A 319 12.24 -14.76 18.02
N SER A 320 10.90 -14.81 17.89
CA SER A 320 9.96 -13.70 18.05
C SER A 320 10.31 -12.47 17.18
N TRP A 321 10.79 -12.72 15.97
CA TRP A 321 11.23 -11.69 15.01
C TRP A 321 12.28 -10.74 15.61
N GLN A 322 13.19 -11.29 16.45
CA GLN A 322 14.30 -10.52 17.04
C GLN A 322 15.22 -9.92 15.97
N ARG A 323 15.51 -10.72 14.95
CA ARG A 323 16.28 -10.36 13.76
C ARG A 323 15.48 -9.42 12.83
N PRO A 324 16.03 -8.27 12.40
CA PRO A 324 15.39 -7.41 11.40
C PRO A 324 15.18 -8.10 10.05
N PHE A 325 14.13 -7.73 9.33
CA PHE A 325 13.85 -8.19 7.97
C PHE A 325 14.98 -7.79 7.00
N SER A 326 15.54 -6.59 7.11
CA SER A 326 16.68 -6.16 6.27
C SER A 326 17.93 -7.03 6.47
N LEU A 327 18.18 -7.49 7.70
CA LEU A 327 19.28 -8.41 8.02
C LEU A 327 18.96 -9.84 7.56
N TRP A 328 17.71 -10.26 7.66
CA TRP A 328 17.23 -11.54 7.11
C TRP A 328 17.37 -11.60 5.59
N MET A 329 16.90 -10.58 4.87
CA MET A 329 17.06 -10.43 3.43
C MET A 329 18.53 -10.53 3.00
N ARG A 330 19.42 -9.81 3.68
CA ARG A 330 20.85 -9.78 3.35
C ARG A 330 21.50 -11.17 3.38
N GLU A 331 21.46 -11.85 4.53
CA GLU A 331 22.14 -13.14 4.64
C GLU A 331 21.43 -14.22 3.81
N CYS A 332 20.12 -14.15 3.59
CA CYS A 332 19.43 -15.10 2.69
C CYS A 332 19.87 -14.96 1.23
N CYS A 333 20.31 -13.77 0.80
CA CYS A 333 20.98 -13.56 -0.49
C CYS A 333 22.42 -14.10 -0.46
N ASP A 334 23.16 -13.85 0.63
CA ASP A 334 24.57 -14.29 0.77
C ASP A 334 24.72 -15.82 0.85
N TYR A 335 23.76 -16.53 1.43
CA TYR A 335 23.81 -17.99 1.62
C TYR A 335 23.51 -18.84 0.38
N ASN A 336 23.28 -18.23 -0.80
CA ASN A 336 23.05 -18.94 -2.06
C ASN A 336 21.88 -19.96 -2.00
N ILE A 337 20.94 -19.76 -1.07
CA ILE A 337 19.75 -20.63 -0.86
C ILE A 337 18.85 -20.68 -2.11
N TRP A 338 19.00 -19.68 -2.97
CA TRP A 338 18.19 -19.44 -4.17
C TRP A 338 19.00 -19.53 -5.48
N GLY A 339 20.24 -20.05 -5.47
CA GLY A 339 21.08 -20.17 -6.68
C GLY A 339 21.70 -18.85 -7.16
N TRP A 340 22.07 -17.97 -6.23
CA TRP A 340 22.74 -16.69 -6.51
C TRP A 340 24.26 -16.87 -6.50
N GLU A 341 24.91 -16.81 -7.67
CA GLU A 341 26.36 -16.66 -7.73
C GLU A 341 26.77 -15.28 -7.17
N ALA A 342 27.50 -15.30 -6.06
CA ALA A 342 27.93 -14.11 -5.34
C ALA A 342 28.97 -13.30 -6.14
N THR A 343 28.49 -12.36 -6.96
CA THR A 343 29.30 -11.25 -7.44
C THR A 343 29.21 -10.10 -6.44
N SER A 344 30.36 -9.51 -6.07
CA SER A 344 30.52 -8.63 -4.89
C SER A 344 29.90 -7.23 -5.00
N GLN A 345 28.84 -7.07 -5.79
CA GLN A 345 28.07 -5.83 -5.92
C GLN A 345 26.59 -6.14 -5.68
N ARG A 346 25.93 -5.34 -4.82
CA ARG A 346 24.48 -5.44 -4.60
C ARG A 346 23.75 -5.49 -5.96
N PRO A 347 22.95 -6.52 -6.26
CA PRO A 347 22.07 -6.45 -7.41
C PRO A 347 21.13 -5.24 -7.23
N PRO A 348 20.97 -4.38 -8.24
CA PRO A 348 19.94 -3.34 -8.18
C PRO A 348 18.57 -4.02 -8.06
N ARG A 349 17.61 -3.39 -7.39
CA ARG A 349 16.27 -3.94 -7.06
C ARG A 349 15.57 -4.68 -8.20
N ALA A 350 15.85 -4.30 -9.45
CA ALA A 350 15.36 -4.93 -10.66
C ALA A 350 15.76 -6.42 -10.84
N PHE A 351 16.86 -6.91 -10.26
CA PHE A 351 17.36 -8.27 -10.53
C PHE A 351 16.54 -9.39 -9.88
N CYS A 352 15.73 -9.12 -8.85
CA CYS A 352 14.78 -10.10 -8.30
C CYS A 352 13.69 -10.53 -9.30
N LEU A 353 13.55 -9.86 -10.45
CA LEU A 353 12.48 -10.08 -11.42
C LEU A 353 12.83 -11.12 -12.51
N VAL A 354 14.09 -11.55 -12.64
CA VAL A 354 14.58 -12.27 -13.82
C VAL A 354 14.40 -13.80 -13.76
N TRP A 355 14.22 -14.38 -12.56
CA TRP A 355 14.24 -15.86 -12.36
C TRP A 355 12.88 -16.48 -11.96
N LEU A 356 11.78 -15.77 -12.20
CA LEU A 356 10.40 -16.27 -12.01
C LEU A 356 9.56 -16.21 -13.29
N ALA A 357 10.21 -16.15 -14.46
CA ALA A 357 9.61 -16.15 -15.79
C ALA A 357 9.87 -17.48 -16.52
#